data_AF-A0A6M4GXE2-F1
#
_entry.id   AF-A0A6M4GXE2-F1
#
_cell.length_a   1.000
_cell.length_b   1.000
_cell.length_c   1.000
_cell.angle_alpha   90.00
_cell.angle_beta   90.00
_cell.angle_gamma   90.00
#
_symmetry.space_group_name_H-M   'P 1'
#
loop_
_entity.id
_entity.type
_entity.pdbx_description
1 polymer ?
#
loop_
_entity_poly.entity_id
_entity_poly.type
_entity_poly.pdbx_seq_one_letter_code
_entity_poly.pdbx_strand_id
1 'polypeptide(L)'
;MSLRDLDNDPDDDDESAAETFSKIADIHRGRWLRVGIFVLLLGLMYFLYLRWVFSPNAPDAVLTFGGVFLRIVVLAAIGSVPFFVMAYLDPVWRSKHAASIAALTWIVVFTLFSNSKWGLTCPAAAIFFFVPFSIGALVGHNLGMFKHPETFDQDDLDR
;
A
#
# COMPACT_ATOMS: atom_id res chain seq x y z
N MET A 1 58.36 0.99 20.40
CA MET A 1 56.93 0.95 20.80
C MET A 1 56.47 2.39 20.82
N SER A 2 55.69 2.80 19.83
CA SER A 2 55.35 4.20 19.54
C SER A 2 54.20 4.66 20.42
N LEU A 3 54.33 5.81 21.08
CA LEU A 3 53.32 6.44 21.95
C LEU A 3 52.09 7.01 21.18
N ARG A 4 51.77 6.45 20.01
CA ARG A 4 50.65 6.90 19.16
C ARG A 4 49.41 5.99 19.23
N ASP A 5 49.44 4.96 20.06
CA ASP A 5 48.36 3.96 20.14
C ASP A 5 47.45 4.13 21.39
N LEU A 6 47.36 5.33 21.97
CA LEU A 6 46.65 5.55 23.25
C LEU A 6 45.71 6.76 23.30
N ASP A 7 45.33 7.31 22.16
CA ASP A 7 44.31 8.37 22.09
C ASP A 7 43.13 7.92 21.23
N ASN A 8 42.74 6.64 21.38
CA ASN A 8 41.44 6.18 20.92
C ASN A 8 40.48 6.45 22.08
N ASP A 9 39.93 7.66 22.10
CA ASP A 9 38.96 8.09 23.09
C ASP A 9 37.71 7.20 22.93
N PRO A 10 37.36 6.34 23.91
CA PRO A 10 36.20 5.47 23.81
C PRO A 10 34.89 6.24 23.62
N ASP A 11 34.86 7.54 23.94
CA ASP A 11 33.69 8.40 23.73
C ASP A 11 33.43 8.72 22.24
N ASP A 12 34.46 8.71 21.37
CA ASP A 12 34.32 8.95 19.91
C ASP A 12 33.57 7.81 19.20
N ASP A 13 33.77 6.57 19.67
CA ASP A 13 33.11 5.38 19.11
C ASP A 13 31.62 5.34 19.50
N ASP A 14 31.28 5.80 20.70
CA ASP A 14 29.90 5.86 21.21
C ASP A 14 29.09 6.99 20.56
N GLU A 15 29.70 8.16 20.31
CA GLU A 15 29.05 9.27 19.59
C GLU A 15 28.79 8.92 18.11
N SER A 16 29.74 8.24 17.46
CA SER A 16 29.61 7.71 16.09
C SER A 16 28.51 6.64 15.96
N ALA A 17 28.43 5.73 16.95
CA ALA A 17 27.36 4.74 17.01
C ALA A 17 25.99 5.39 17.21
N ALA A 18 25.87 6.34 18.16
CA ALA A 18 24.63 7.07 18.42
C ALA A 18 24.14 7.87 17.20
N GLU A 19 25.06 8.54 16.49
CA GLU A 19 24.73 9.26 15.25
C GLU A 19 24.24 8.29 14.16
N THR A 20 24.89 7.13 14.02
CA THR A 20 24.49 6.09 13.08
C THR A 20 23.10 5.51 13.41
N PHE A 21 22.83 5.22 14.68
CA PHE A 21 21.52 4.75 15.13
C PHE A 21 20.42 5.78 14.91
N SER A 22 20.69 7.06 15.17
CA SER A 22 19.71 8.14 14.93
C SER A 22 19.36 8.27 13.45
N LYS A 23 20.36 8.23 12.56
CA LYS A 23 20.17 8.23 11.09
C LYS A 23 19.35 7.03 10.62
N ILE A 24 19.64 5.83 11.13
CA ILE A 24 18.87 4.62 10.82
C ILE A 24 17.42 4.76 11.31
N ALA A 25 17.22 5.26 12.53
CA ALA A 25 15.90 5.48 13.10
C ALA A 25 15.06 6.47 12.26
N ASP A 26 15.66 7.56 11.78
CA ASP A 26 14.99 8.56 10.95
C ASP A 26 14.59 8.01 9.57
N ILE A 27 15.46 7.22 8.93
CA ILE A 27 15.16 6.53 7.66
C ILE A 27 13.98 5.57 7.86
N HIS A 28 14.01 4.77 8.92
CA HIS A 28 12.92 3.85 9.25
C HIS A 28 11.62 4.59 9.53
N ARG A 29 11.67 5.69 10.30
CA ARG A 29 10.51 6.53 10.62
C ARG A 29 9.85 7.11 9.37
N GLY A 30 10.65 7.65 8.45
CA GLY A 30 10.16 8.19 7.18
C GLY A 30 9.47 7.12 6.31
N ARG A 31 10.02 5.90 6.28
CA ARG A 31 9.40 4.77 5.55
C ARG A 31 8.08 4.34 6.18
N TRP A 32 8.03 4.15 7.49
CA TRP A 32 6.79 3.76 8.19
C TRP A 32 5.69 4.82 8.06
N LEU A 33 6.05 6.10 8.06
CA LEU A 33 5.10 7.18 7.81
C LEU A 33 4.50 7.09 6.41
N ARG A 34 5.32 6.88 5.36
CA ARG A 34 4.84 6.71 3.98
C ARG A 34 3.89 5.53 3.84
N VAL A 35 4.25 4.38 4.43
CA VAL A 35 3.40 3.18 4.45
C VAL A 35 2.10 3.43 5.21
N GLY A 36 2.16 4.10 6.37
CA GLY A 36 0.99 4.47 7.15
C GLY A 36 0.03 5.38 6.39
N ILE A 37 0.54 6.42 5.74
CA ILE A 37 -0.24 7.32 4.89
C ILE A 37 -0.87 6.54 3.72
N PHE A 38 -0.09 5.67 3.07
CA PHE A 38 -0.61 4.80 2.00
C PHE A 38 -1.78 3.93 2.48
N VAL A 39 -1.66 3.26 3.63
CA VAL A 39 -2.72 2.43 4.20
C VAL A 39 -3.96 3.26 4.54
N LEU A 40 -3.77 4.45 5.11
CA LEU A 40 -4.88 5.34 5.44
C LEU A 40 -5.60 5.84 4.19
N LEU A 41 -4.86 6.28 3.17
CA LEU A 41 -5.44 6.73 1.91
C LEU A 41 -6.17 5.60 1.19
N LEU A 42 -5.56 4.41 1.13
CA LEU A 42 -6.17 3.21 0.56
C LEU A 42 -7.47 2.84 1.29
N GLY A 43 -7.45 2.87 2.62
CA GLY A 43 -8.61 2.57 3.45
C GLY A 43 -9.74 3.58 3.28
N LEU A 44 -9.42 4.88 3.29
CA LEU A 44 -10.37 5.96 3.06
C LEU A 44 -11.01 5.84 1.68
N MET A 45 -10.20 5.58 0.66
CA MET A 45 -10.63 5.43 -0.72
C MET A 45 -11.60 4.25 -0.88
N TYR A 46 -11.32 3.10 -0.26
CA TYR A 46 -12.26 1.98 -0.21
C TYR A 46 -13.58 2.34 0.48
N PHE A 47 -13.50 3.01 1.61
CA PHE A 47 -14.68 3.37 2.39
C PHE A 47 -15.59 4.33 1.60
N LEU A 48 -15.01 5.35 0.97
CA LEU A 48 -15.74 6.31 0.14
C LEU A 48 -16.34 5.65 -1.11
N TYR A 49 -15.61 4.72 -1.75
CA TYR A 49 -16.13 3.96 -2.88
C TYR A 49 -17.35 3.13 -2.49
N LEU A 50 -17.26 2.35 -1.41
CA LEU A 50 -18.39 1.55 -0.91
C LEU A 50 -19.57 2.44 -0.53
N ARG A 51 -19.32 3.57 0.12
CA ARG A 51 -20.35 4.57 0.46
C ARG A 51 -21.06 5.11 -0.79
N TRP A 52 -20.32 5.40 -1.86
CA TRP A 52 -20.87 5.87 -3.13
C TRP A 52 -21.67 4.77 -3.84
N VAL A 53 -21.14 3.55 -3.89
CA VAL A 53 -21.79 2.40 -4.53
C VAL A 53 -23.13 2.08 -3.89
N PHE A 54 -23.18 2.08 -2.56
CA PHE A 54 -24.36 1.76 -1.76
C PHE A 54 -25.06 3.01 -1.19
N SER A 55 -24.91 4.14 -1.88
CA SER A 55 -25.63 5.37 -1.53
C SER A 55 -27.12 5.18 -1.83
N PRO A 56 -28.03 5.56 -0.92
CA PRO A 56 -29.47 5.50 -1.17
C PRO A 56 -29.92 6.48 -2.27
N ASN A 57 -29.10 7.48 -2.59
CA ASN A 57 -29.36 8.45 -3.66
C ASN A 57 -28.70 8.04 -4.99
N ALA A 58 -28.23 6.80 -5.11
CA ALA A 58 -27.57 6.38 -6.33
C ALA A 58 -28.62 6.24 -7.45
N PRO A 59 -28.42 6.84 -8.64
CA PRO A 59 -29.41 6.80 -9.72
C PRO A 59 -29.77 5.36 -10.10
N ASP A 60 -31.01 5.09 -10.54
CA ASP A 60 -31.44 3.73 -10.95
C ASP A 60 -30.57 3.10 -12.05
N ALA A 61 -29.83 3.95 -12.80
CA ALA A 61 -28.78 3.55 -13.74
C ALA A 61 -27.70 2.62 -13.13
N VAL A 62 -27.61 2.54 -11.81
CA VAL A 62 -26.68 1.68 -11.06
C VAL A 62 -26.91 0.20 -11.29
N LEU A 63 -28.13 -0.22 -11.61
CA LEU A 63 -28.46 -1.62 -11.89
C LEU A 63 -28.31 -1.99 -13.37
N THR A 64 -28.00 -1.01 -14.24
CA THR A 64 -27.71 -1.30 -15.64
C THR A 64 -26.32 -1.92 -15.77
N PHE A 65 -26.15 -2.82 -16.75
CA PHE A 65 -24.85 -3.43 -17.06
C PHE A 65 -23.74 -2.38 -17.24
N GLY A 66 -24.03 -1.27 -17.93
CA GLY A 66 -23.11 -0.15 -18.11
C GLY A 66 -22.75 0.55 -16.79
N GLY A 67 -23.71 0.73 -15.88
CA GLY A 67 -23.48 1.30 -14.55
C GLY A 67 -22.58 0.42 -13.68
N VAL A 68 -22.79 -0.90 -13.69
CA VAL A 68 -21.94 -1.86 -12.96
C VAL A 68 -20.52 -1.89 -13.52
N PHE A 69 -20.38 -1.96 -14.86
CA PHE A 69 -19.07 -1.98 -15.51
C PHE A 69 -18.28 -0.70 -15.25
N LEU A 70 -18.90 0.47 -15.34
CA LEU A 70 -18.25 1.75 -15.03
C LEU A 70 -17.70 1.78 -13.60
N ARG A 71 -18.46 1.25 -12.62
CA ARG A 71 -18.03 1.19 -11.22
C ARG A 71 -16.83 0.29 -11.00
N ILE A 72 -16.79 -0.85 -11.68
CA ILE A 72 -15.65 -1.77 -11.70
C ILE A 72 -14.40 -1.08 -12.27
N VAL A 73 -14.54 -0.37 -13.40
CA VAL A 73 -13.44 0.38 -14.03
C VAL A 73 -12.95 1.51 -13.12
N VAL A 74 -13.88 2.28 -12.53
CA VAL A 74 -13.55 3.36 -11.59
C VAL A 74 -12.83 2.79 -10.37
N LEU A 75 -13.27 1.65 -9.83
CA LEU A 75 -12.60 0.99 -8.71
C LEU A 75 -11.18 0.56 -9.06
N ALA A 76 -10.98 -0.01 -10.24
CA ALA A 76 -9.65 -0.40 -10.72
C ALA A 76 -8.74 0.82 -10.90
N ALA A 77 -9.25 1.90 -11.51
CA ALA A 77 -8.48 3.13 -11.75
C ALA A 77 -8.13 3.86 -10.44
N ILE A 78 -9.08 3.94 -9.51
CA ILE A 78 -8.85 4.52 -8.19
C ILE A 78 -7.86 3.64 -7.40
N GLY A 79 -8.00 2.32 -7.50
CA GLY A 79 -7.09 1.34 -6.91
C GLY A 79 -5.65 1.41 -7.43
N SER A 80 -5.43 1.79 -8.68
CA SER A 80 -4.08 1.83 -9.27
C SER A 80 -3.22 2.97 -8.73
N VAL A 81 -3.82 4.13 -8.41
CA VAL A 81 -3.09 5.35 -8.03
C VAL A 81 -2.19 5.17 -6.80
N PRO A 82 -2.67 4.68 -5.64
CA PRO A 82 -1.82 4.58 -4.46
C PRO A 82 -0.68 3.57 -4.66
N PHE A 83 -0.91 2.49 -5.42
CA PHE A 83 0.11 1.48 -5.70
C PHE A 83 1.18 1.98 -6.67
N PHE A 84 0.77 2.76 -7.68
CA PHE A 84 1.68 3.46 -8.56
C PHE A 84 2.58 4.42 -7.78
N VAL A 85 2.00 5.28 -6.94
CA VAL A 85 2.77 6.27 -6.16
C VAL A 85 3.77 5.58 -5.23
N MET A 86 3.35 4.52 -4.53
CA MET A 86 4.26 3.78 -3.65
C MET A 86 5.39 3.09 -4.39
N ALA A 87 5.09 2.39 -5.49
CA ALA A 87 6.10 1.73 -6.30
C ALA A 87 7.07 2.73 -6.96
N TYR A 88 6.57 3.90 -7.34
CA TYR A 88 7.39 4.95 -7.94
C TYR A 88 8.35 5.60 -6.93
N LEU A 89 7.88 5.84 -5.71
CA LEU A 89 8.64 6.55 -4.66
C LEU A 89 9.55 5.64 -3.82
N ASP A 90 9.23 4.36 -3.70
CA ASP A 90 9.99 3.40 -2.88
C ASP A 90 10.47 2.21 -3.74
N PRO A 91 11.74 2.20 -4.17
CA PRO A 91 12.28 1.11 -5.00
C PRO A 91 12.36 -0.22 -4.26
N VAL A 92 12.30 -0.23 -2.92
CA VAL A 92 12.30 -1.46 -2.11
C VAL A 92 10.88 -2.04 -1.99
N TRP A 93 9.86 -1.34 -2.48
CA TRP A 93 8.47 -1.75 -2.40
C TRP A 93 8.17 -2.93 -3.34
N ARG A 94 8.08 -4.14 -2.78
CA ARG A 94 7.79 -5.36 -3.55
C ARG A 94 6.30 -5.67 -3.66
N SER A 95 5.92 -6.34 -4.76
CA SER A 95 4.56 -6.85 -5.00
C SER A 95 4.00 -7.69 -3.84
N LYS A 96 4.83 -8.50 -3.17
CA LYS A 96 4.42 -9.32 -2.01
C LYS A 96 3.90 -8.45 -0.85
N HIS A 97 4.60 -7.36 -0.53
CA HIS A 97 4.19 -6.44 0.53
C HIS A 97 2.92 -5.68 0.14
N ALA A 98 2.85 -5.25 -1.12
CA ALA A 98 1.68 -4.58 -1.69
C ALA A 98 0.42 -5.47 -1.60
N ALA A 99 0.52 -6.74 -1.98
CA ALA A 99 -0.61 -7.67 -1.95
C ALA A 99 -1.14 -7.94 -0.54
N SER A 100 -0.25 -8.17 0.43
CA SER A 100 -0.66 -8.39 1.83
C SER A 100 -1.32 -7.15 2.43
N ILE A 101 -0.77 -5.97 2.19
CA ILE A 101 -1.35 -4.71 2.70
C ILE A 101 -2.71 -4.46 2.04
N ALA A 102 -2.80 -4.64 0.72
CA ALA A 102 -4.05 -4.51 -0.02
C ALA A 102 -5.17 -5.40 0.54
N ALA A 103 -4.86 -6.68 0.78
CA ALA A 103 -5.81 -7.66 1.29
C ALA A 103 -6.24 -7.33 2.73
N LEU A 104 -5.30 -7.00 3.62
CA LEU A 104 -5.60 -6.64 5.00
C LEU A 104 -6.45 -5.37 5.09
N THR A 105 -6.07 -4.31 4.36
CA THR A 105 -6.84 -3.07 4.33
C THR A 105 -8.24 -3.31 3.76
N TRP A 106 -8.37 -4.12 2.71
CA TRP A 106 -9.68 -4.49 2.16
C TRP A 106 -10.56 -5.20 3.18
N ILE A 107 -10.03 -6.24 3.85
CA ILE A 107 -10.77 -7.01 4.86
C ILE A 107 -11.27 -6.08 5.97
N VAL A 108 -10.41 -5.20 6.48
CA VAL A 108 -10.76 -4.25 7.54
C VAL A 108 -11.87 -3.31 7.07
N VAL A 109 -11.69 -2.65 5.92
CA VAL A 109 -12.67 -1.67 5.43
C VAL A 109 -14.00 -2.33 5.09
N PHE A 110 -13.96 -3.47 4.39
CA PHE A 110 -15.17 -4.18 4.02
C PHE A 110 -15.95 -4.63 5.26
N THR A 111 -15.25 -5.18 6.27
CA THR A 111 -15.88 -5.62 7.53
C THR A 111 -16.50 -4.44 8.29
N LEU A 112 -15.78 -3.32 8.41
CA LEU A 112 -16.31 -2.11 9.06
C LEU A 112 -17.54 -1.57 8.33
N PHE A 113 -17.46 -1.51 7.00
CA PHE A 113 -18.56 -1.04 6.16
C PHE A 113 -19.77 -1.97 6.23
N SER A 114 -19.58 -3.28 6.06
CA SER A 114 -20.66 -4.27 6.05
C SER A 114 -21.36 -4.36 7.40
N ASN A 115 -20.61 -4.33 8.50
CA ASN A 115 -21.21 -4.29 9.84
C ASN A 115 -22.02 -3.01 10.07
N SER A 116 -21.50 -1.86 9.64
CA SER A 116 -22.23 -0.59 9.76
C SER A 116 -23.49 -0.52 8.88
N LYS A 117 -23.48 -1.15 7.70
CA LYS A 117 -24.57 -1.06 6.72
C LYS A 117 -25.61 -2.15 6.83
N TRP A 118 -25.20 -3.38 7.10
CA TRP A 118 -26.05 -4.57 7.00
C TRP A 118 -26.06 -5.42 8.28
N GLY A 119 -25.26 -5.08 9.29
CA GLY A 119 -25.15 -5.85 10.53
C GLY A 119 -24.50 -7.23 10.39
N LEU A 120 -24.11 -7.62 9.17
CA LEU A 120 -23.46 -8.88 8.85
C LEU A 120 -22.51 -8.72 7.65
N THR A 121 -21.42 -9.49 7.64
CA THR A 121 -20.45 -9.53 6.54
C THR A 121 -20.88 -10.52 5.46
N CYS A 122 -20.91 -10.09 4.20
CA CYS A 122 -21.19 -10.96 3.04
C CYS A 122 -19.89 -11.27 2.26
N PRO A 123 -19.36 -12.51 2.33
CA PRO A 123 -18.10 -12.86 1.66
C PRO A 123 -18.16 -12.74 0.13
N ALA A 124 -19.30 -13.06 -0.49
CA ALA A 124 -19.45 -12.97 -1.94
C ALA A 124 -19.34 -11.53 -2.45
N ALA A 125 -19.97 -10.57 -1.75
CA ALA A 125 -19.82 -9.15 -2.04
C ALA A 125 -18.38 -8.68 -1.79
N ALA A 126 -17.71 -9.20 -0.76
CA ALA A 126 -16.31 -8.88 -0.50
C ALA A 126 -15.40 -9.26 -1.69
N ILE A 127 -15.57 -10.47 -2.24
CA ILE A 127 -14.77 -10.94 -3.38
C ILE A 127 -15.09 -10.13 -4.63
N PHE A 128 -16.37 -9.87 -4.90
CA PHE A 128 -16.82 -9.17 -6.11
C PHE A 128 -16.16 -7.79 -6.27
N PHE A 129 -16.02 -7.03 -5.17
CA PHE A 129 -15.35 -5.73 -5.21
C PHE A 129 -13.83 -5.82 -5.10
N PHE A 130 -13.28 -6.86 -4.49
CA PHE A 130 -11.83 -7.00 -4.36
C PHE A 130 -11.13 -7.27 -5.69
N VAL A 131 -11.70 -8.13 -6.55
CA VAL A 131 -11.03 -8.57 -7.79
C VAL A 131 -10.69 -7.42 -8.75
N PRO A 132 -11.62 -6.52 -9.12
CA PRO A 132 -11.31 -5.39 -10.00
C PRO A 132 -10.24 -4.47 -9.42
N PHE A 133 -10.29 -4.27 -8.10
CA PHE A 133 -9.29 -3.50 -7.39
C PHE A 133 -7.91 -4.16 -7.49
N SER A 134 -7.79 -5.48 -7.27
CA SER A 134 -6.51 -6.18 -7.33
C SER A 134 -5.86 -6.06 -8.71
N ILE A 135 -6.68 -6.08 -9.78
CA ILE A 135 -6.22 -5.83 -11.15
C ILE A 135 -5.67 -4.40 -11.28
N GLY A 136 -6.41 -3.40 -10.80
CA GLY A 136 -5.97 -2.02 -10.79
C GLY A 136 -4.67 -1.80 -10.00
N ALA A 137 -4.57 -2.38 -8.80
CA ALA A 137 -3.40 -2.32 -7.95
C ALA A 137 -2.17 -2.95 -8.63
N LEU A 138 -2.34 -4.09 -9.31
CA LEU A 138 -1.28 -4.74 -10.07
C LEU A 138 -0.79 -3.87 -11.23
N VAL A 139 -1.71 -3.31 -12.01
CA VAL A 139 -1.38 -2.38 -13.10
C VAL A 139 -0.64 -1.16 -12.57
N GLY A 140 -1.16 -0.52 -11.52
CA GLY A 140 -0.54 0.64 -10.90
C GLY A 140 0.85 0.34 -10.37
N HIS A 141 1.02 -0.77 -9.66
CA HIS A 141 2.32 -1.21 -9.17
C HIS A 141 3.32 -1.41 -10.32
N ASN A 142 2.96 -2.17 -11.35
CA ASN A 142 3.85 -2.42 -12.50
C ASN A 142 4.24 -1.14 -13.23
N LEU A 143 3.31 -0.19 -13.39
CA LEU A 143 3.60 1.12 -13.98
C LEU A 143 4.56 1.94 -13.11
N GLY A 144 4.42 1.88 -11.77
CA GLY A 144 5.31 2.59 -10.86
C GLY A 144 6.72 2.01 -10.81
N MET A 145 6.83 0.69 -10.96
CA MET A 145 8.11 -0.04 -11.01
C MET A 145 8.89 0.20 -12.31
N PHE A 146 8.30 0.80 -13.34
CA PHE A 146 8.99 1.08 -14.61
C PHE A 146 10.26 1.94 -14.45
N LYS A 147 10.35 2.71 -13.36
CA LYS A 147 11.53 3.52 -13.02
C LYS A 147 12.66 2.72 -12.34
N HIS A 148 12.37 1.52 -11.85
CA HIS A 148 13.28 0.69 -11.04
C HIS A 148 13.39 -0.75 -11.61
N PRO A 149 13.73 -0.93 -12.89
CA PRO A 149 13.68 -2.24 -13.57
C PRO A 149 14.65 -3.28 -12.98
N GLU A 150 15.72 -2.84 -12.34
CA GLU A 150 16.73 -3.71 -11.70
C GLU A 150 16.24 -4.48 -10.46
N THR A 151 15.03 -4.19 -9.97
CA THR A 151 14.36 -4.99 -8.94
C THR A 151 13.46 -6.11 -9.49
N PHE A 152 13.25 -6.17 -10.82
CA PHE A 152 12.56 -7.29 -11.47
C PHE A 152 13.47 -8.51 -11.67
N ASP A 153 14.78 -8.32 -11.85
CA ASP A 153 15.73 -9.37 -12.29
C ASP A 153 16.27 -10.28 -11.17
N GLN A 154 16.12 -9.93 -9.89
CA GLN A 154 16.73 -10.71 -8.81
C GLN A 154 15.92 -11.95 -8.37
N ASP A 155 14.62 -12.04 -8.67
CA ASP A 155 13.80 -13.16 -8.24
C ASP A 155 13.75 -14.33 -9.25
N ASP A 156 14.24 -14.16 -10.50
CA ASP A 156 14.35 -15.25 -11.49
C ASP A 156 15.68 -16.02 -11.42
N LEU A 157 16.67 -15.53 -10.67
CA LEU A 157 17.97 -16.17 -10.48
C LEU A 157 18.11 -16.96 -9.17
N ASP A 158 17.23 -16.72 -8.19
CA ASP A 158 17.26 -17.34 -6.86
C ASP A 158 16.17 -18.42 -6.64
N ARG A 159 15.54 -18.93 -7.72
CA ARG A 159 14.58 -20.04 -7.69
C ARG A 159 15.10 -21.32 -8.32
#